data_AF-A0A352B0B7-F1
#
_entry.id   AF-A0A352B0B7-F1
#
_cell.length_a   1.000
_cell.length_b   1.000
_cell.length_c   1.000
_cell.angle_alpha   90.00
_cell.angle_beta   90.00
_cell.angle_gamma   90.00
#
_symmetry.space_group_name_H-M   'P 1'
#
loop_
_entity.id
_entity.type
_entity.pdbx_description
1 polymer ?
#
loop_
_entity_poly.entity_id
_entity_poly.type
_entity_poly.pdbx_seq_one_letter_code
_entity_poly.pdbx_strand_id
1 'polypeptide(L)'
;MLTDEVISEIEKLVPLAPLHNPGNLSGIRAAIAEFPSLTQVAVFDTAFHQTMPVSSYSYAIDANLAAQYGVRKYGFHGSSYAYVTAQAAEFLGKDLRDLNAIILHLGNGASACAIKNGKSFDTSMGMSPLPGLVMGTRSGDIDPAIIFYLHNEAEMGFDEIDLLLNSQSGLQGLTGSGDL
;
A
#
# COMPACT_ATOMS: atom_id res chain seq x y z
N MET A 1 -10.94 -15.25 8.04
CA MET A 1 -11.86 -15.07 9.17
C MET A 1 -11.13 -14.31 10.24
N LEU A 2 -11.79 -13.36 10.91
CA LEU A 2 -11.22 -12.67 12.06
C LEU A 2 -11.37 -13.56 13.30
N THR A 3 -10.24 -14.01 13.82
CA THR A 3 -10.10 -14.68 15.12
C THR A 3 -9.27 -13.78 16.03
N ASP A 4 -9.26 -14.04 17.34
CA ASP A 4 -8.42 -13.30 18.29
C ASP A 4 -6.93 -13.33 17.90
N GLU A 5 -6.48 -14.46 17.35
CA GLU A 5 -5.11 -14.60 16.81
C GLU A 5 -4.87 -13.64 15.64
N VAL A 6 -5.78 -13.58 14.66
CA VAL A 6 -5.66 -12.66 13.52
C VAL A 6 -5.69 -11.19 13.99
N ILE A 7 -6.53 -10.85 14.97
CA ILE A 7 -6.60 -9.50 15.53
C ILE A 7 -5.28 -9.14 16.21
N SER A 8 -4.71 -10.07 16.99
CA SER A 8 -3.40 -9.88 17.64
C SER A 8 -2.27 -9.69 16.62
N GLU A 9 -2.29 -10.43 15.51
CA GLU A 9 -1.31 -10.22 14.44
C GLU A 9 -1.48 -8.85 13.77
N ILE A 10 -2.72 -8.39 13.51
CA ILE A 10 -2.96 -7.04 12.97
C ILE A 10 -2.45 -5.96 13.95
N GLU A 11 -2.61 -6.15 15.26
CA GLU A 11 -2.05 -5.27 16.30
C GLU A 11 -0.52 -5.19 16.22
N LYS A 12 0.17 -6.32 16.03
CA LYS A 12 1.64 -6.36 15.87
C LYS A 12 2.10 -5.67 14.59
N LEU A 13 1.25 -5.52 13.58
CA LEU A 13 1.54 -4.81 12.33
C LEU A 13 1.30 -3.30 12.41
N VAL A 14 0.83 -2.76 13.56
CA VAL A 14 0.64 -1.31 13.73
C VAL A 14 1.92 -0.51 13.42
N PRO A 15 3.13 -0.91 13.85
CA PRO A 15 4.36 -0.18 13.49
C PRO A 15 4.62 -0.10 11.98
N LEU A 16 4.12 -1.04 11.18
CA LEU A 16 4.27 -1.03 9.71
C LEU A 16 3.23 -0.14 9.03
N ALA A 17 2.08 0.11 9.65
CA ALA A 17 1.01 0.94 9.12
C ALA A 17 0.33 1.79 10.22
N PRO A 18 1.08 2.70 10.87
CA PRO A 18 0.61 3.39 12.08
C PRO A 18 -0.58 4.31 11.84
N LEU A 19 -0.73 4.84 10.62
CA LEU A 19 -1.86 5.70 10.25
C LEU A 19 -3.14 4.94 9.89
N HIS A 20 -3.06 3.62 9.65
CA HIS A 20 -4.19 2.84 9.12
C HIS A 20 -4.65 1.76 10.10
N ASN A 21 -3.74 0.92 10.58
CA ASN A 21 -4.09 -0.25 11.39
C ASN A 21 -4.79 0.10 12.71
N PRO A 22 -4.43 1.16 13.46
CA PRO A 22 -5.16 1.53 14.67
C PRO A 22 -6.63 1.88 14.44
N GLY A 23 -6.93 2.59 13.36
CA GLY A 23 -8.30 2.91 12.95
C GLY A 23 -9.07 1.65 12.55
N ASN A 24 -8.45 0.80 11.74
CA ASN A 24 -9.03 -0.48 11.31
C ASN A 24 -9.33 -1.40 12.50
N LEU A 25 -8.41 -1.52 13.46
CA LEU A 25 -8.58 -2.31 14.69
C LEU A 25 -9.72 -1.78 15.56
N SER A 26 -9.83 -0.46 15.69
CA SER A 26 -10.95 0.17 16.40
C SER A 26 -12.29 -0.18 15.73
N GLY A 27 -12.34 -0.12 14.39
CA GLY A 27 -13.51 -0.53 13.61
C GLY A 27 -13.87 -2.01 13.79
N ILE A 28 -12.87 -2.90 13.74
CA ILE A 28 -13.06 -4.35 13.98
C ILE A 28 -13.65 -4.59 15.37
N ARG A 29 -13.06 -4.01 16.42
CA ARG A 29 -13.52 -4.18 17.81
C ARG A 29 -14.95 -3.65 18.00
N ALA A 30 -15.26 -2.49 17.43
CA ALA A 30 -16.61 -1.93 17.48
C ALA A 30 -17.63 -2.84 16.76
N ALA A 31 -17.29 -3.35 15.57
CA ALA A 31 -18.16 -4.26 14.84
C ALA A 31 -18.39 -5.58 15.59
N ILE A 32 -17.37 -6.13 16.26
CA ILE A 32 -17.49 -7.36 17.06
C ILE A 32 -18.44 -7.14 18.24
N ALA A 33 -18.35 -5.99 18.90
CA ALA A 33 -19.21 -5.64 20.02
C ALA A 33 -20.69 -5.46 19.59
N GLU A 34 -20.93 -4.79 18.45
CA GLU A 34 -22.29 -4.52 17.96
C GLU A 34 -22.94 -5.75 17.32
N PHE A 35 -22.16 -6.59 16.63
CA PHE A 35 -22.65 -7.73 15.86
C PHE A 35 -21.97 -9.06 16.24
N PRO A 36 -22.12 -9.54 17.48
CA PRO A 36 -21.35 -10.68 18.00
C PRO A 36 -21.68 -12.03 17.32
N SER A 37 -22.83 -12.15 16.66
CA SER A 37 -23.22 -13.37 15.94
C SER A 37 -22.77 -13.39 14.48
N LEU A 38 -22.30 -12.26 13.94
CA LEU A 38 -21.89 -12.17 12.54
C LEU A 38 -20.43 -12.58 12.38
N THR A 39 -20.17 -13.37 11.35
CA THR A 39 -18.80 -13.70 10.96
C THR A 39 -18.13 -12.49 10.33
N GLN A 40 -16.96 -12.10 10.85
CA GLN A 40 -16.15 -11.02 10.30
C GLN A 40 -14.94 -11.54 9.54
N VAL A 41 -14.54 -10.80 8.51
CA VAL A 41 -13.41 -11.15 7.63
C VAL A 41 -12.56 -9.91 7.42
N ALA A 42 -11.25 -10.05 7.62
CA ALA A 42 -10.28 -9.05 7.17
C ALA A 42 -9.91 -9.34 5.71
N VAL A 43 -9.98 -8.31 4.87
CA VAL A 43 -9.53 -8.33 3.48
C VAL A 43 -8.36 -7.37 3.38
N PHE A 44 -7.18 -7.89 3.04
CA PHE A 44 -5.96 -7.10 3.03
C PHE A 44 -5.63 -6.60 1.64
N ASP A 45 -5.38 -5.30 1.52
CA ASP A 45 -4.92 -4.68 0.28
C ASP A 45 -3.58 -5.24 -0.21
N THR A 46 -2.79 -5.82 0.68
CA THR A 46 -1.49 -6.43 0.38
C THR A 46 -1.60 -7.87 -0.15
N ALA A 47 -2.78 -8.49 -0.06
CA ALA A 47 -2.95 -9.93 -0.31
C ALA A 47 -2.64 -10.32 -1.77
N PHE A 48 -3.13 -9.52 -2.73
CA PHE A 48 -2.92 -9.79 -4.16
C PHE A 48 -1.43 -9.75 -4.55
N HIS A 49 -0.66 -8.93 -3.85
CA HIS A 49 0.76 -8.69 -4.10
C HIS A 49 1.69 -9.72 -3.46
N GLN A 50 1.18 -10.68 -2.66
CA GLN A 50 2.00 -11.75 -2.06
C GLN A 50 2.61 -12.72 -3.10
N THR A 51 2.24 -12.58 -4.36
CA THR A 51 2.79 -13.35 -5.49
C THR A 51 4.04 -12.72 -6.12
N MET A 52 4.43 -11.51 -5.69
CA MET A 52 5.65 -10.84 -6.18
C MET A 52 6.90 -11.69 -5.90
N PRO A 53 7.81 -11.83 -6.87
CA PRO A 53 9.10 -12.49 -6.64
C PRO A 53 10.03 -11.60 -5.78
N VAL A 54 11.06 -12.20 -5.20
CA VAL A 54 12.13 -11.51 -4.43
C VAL A 54 12.68 -10.31 -5.20
N SER A 55 12.88 -10.46 -6.51
CA SER A 55 13.38 -9.40 -7.39
C SER A 55 12.49 -8.14 -7.44
N SER A 56 11.21 -8.26 -7.10
CA SER A 56 10.26 -7.14 -7.09
C SER A 56 10.04 -6.58 -5.69
N TYR A 57 10.08 -7.44 -4.65
CA TYR A 57 9.74 -7.01 -3.29
C TYR A 57 10.93 -6.61 -2.41
N SER A 58 12.14 -7.04 -2.72
CA SER A 58 13.31 -6.73 -1.92
C SER A 58 13.86 -5.34 -2.26
N TYR A 59 14.07 -4.52 -1.24
CA TYR A 59 14.85 -3.29 -1.35
C TYR A 59 16.35 -3.61 -1.28
N ALA A 60 17.16 -2.86 -2.01
CA ALA A 60 18.62 -2.99 -2.04
C ALA A 60 19.29 -2.32 -0.82
N ILE A 61 18.94 -2.79 0.38
CA ILE A 61 19.51 -2.36 1.67
C ILE A 61 20.10 -3.58 2.41
N ASP A 62 20.64 -3.39 3.61
CA ASP A 62 21.14 -4.50 4.43
C ASP A 62 20.05 -5.57 4.63
N ALA A 63 20.35 -6.79 4.20
CA ALA A 63 19.39 -7.88 4.18
C ALA A 63 18.99 -8.37 5.59
N ASN A 64 19.89 -8.28 6.57
CA ASN A 64 19.61 -8.70 7.94
C ASN A 64 18.66 -7.70 8.61
N LEU A 65 18.92 -6.40 8.46
CA LEU A 65 18.02 -5.34 8.91
C LEU A 65 16.66 -5.45 8.21
N ALA A 66 16.65 -5.64 6.89
CA ALA A 66 15.41 -5.79 6.16
C ALA A 66 14.58 -6.99 6.67
N ALA A 67 15.21 -8.14 6.92
CA ALA A 67 14.54 -9.31 7.47
C ALA A 67 14.06 -9.09 8.91
N GLN A 68 14.90 -8.50 9.77
CA GLN A 68 14.59 -8.26 11.17
C GLN A 68 13.37 -7.35 11.36
N TYR A 69 13.24 -6.32 10.52
CA TYR A 69 12.20 -5.31 10.62
C TYR A 69 11.05 -5.48 9.61
N GLY A 70 11.08 -6.54 8.79
CA GLY A 70 10.06 -6.78 7.77
C GLY A 70 10.05 -5.75 6.63
N VAL A 71 11.18 -5.11 6.34
CA VAL A 71 11.28 -4.10 5.29
C VAL A 71 11.24 -4.76 3.92
N ARG A 72 10.15 -4.55 3.20
CA ARG A 72 9.91 -5.06 1.84
C ARG A 72 8.82 -4.26 1.16
N LYS A 73 8.69 -4.40 -0.16
CA LYS A 73 7.50 -3.99 -0.89
C LYS A 73 6.33 -4.89 -0.50
N TYR A 74 5.27 -4.29 0.02
CA TYR A 74 4.00 -4.98 0.28
C TYR A 74 3.00 -4.75 -0.84
N GLY A 75 2.91 -3.51 -1.35
CA GLY A 75 1.91 -3.12 -2.34
C GLY A 75 0.49 -2.97 -1.76
N PHE A 76 -0.32 -2.09 -2.35
CA PHE A 76 -1.68 -1.78 -1.90
C PHE A 76 -2.62 -1.62 -3.09
N HIS A 77 -3.92 -1.40 -2.83
CA HIS A 77 -5.00 -1.51 -3.82
C HIS A 77 -5.16 -2.93 -4.40
N GLY A 78 -4.67 -3.96 -3.71
CA GLY A 78 -4.68 -5.33 -4.22
C GLY A 78 -6.07 -5.89 -4.46
N SER A 79 -7.08 -5.45 -3.69
CA SER A 79 -8.49 -5.79 -3.93
C SER A 79 -8.97 -5.27 -5.30
N SER A 80 -8.64 -4.02 -5.63
CA SER A 80 -8.92 -3.43 -6.94
C SER A 80 -8.17 -4.16 -8.06
N TYR A 81 -6.88 -4.46 -7.88
CA TYR A 81 -6.12 -5.19 -8.87
C TYR A 81 -6.65 -6.60 -9.10
N ALA A 82 -7.01 -7.33 -8.04
CA ALA A 82 -7.61 -8.65 -8.17
C ALA A 82 -8.90 -8.60 -9.01
N TYR A 83 -9.77 -7.63 -8.72
CA TYR A 83 -11.01 -7.43 -9.46
C TYR A 83 -10.76 -7.06 -10.93
N VAL A 84 -9.98 -6.01 -11.19
CA VAL A 84 -9.75 -5.51 -12.55
C VAL A 84 -8.99 -6.54 -13.40
N THR A 85 -8.08 -7.32 -12.81
CA THR A 85 -7.40 -8.41 -13.51
C THR A 85 -8.39 -9.47 -14.00
N ALA A 86 -9.31 -9.90 -13.13
CA ALA A 86 -10.34 -10.87 -13.50
C ALA A 86 -11.29 -10.33 -14.59
N GLN A 87 -11.74 -9.08 -14.44
CA GLN A 87 -12.61 -8.43 -15.42
C GLN A 87 -11.91 -8.21 -16.77
N ALA A 88 -10.64 -7.85 -16.78
CA ALA A 88 -9.87 -7.70 -18.01
C ALA A 88 -9.69 -9.04 -18.75
N ALA A 89 -9.44 -10.14 -18.03
CA ALA A 89 -9.36 -11.47 -18.63
C ALA A 89 -10.69 -11.87 -19.28
N GLU A 90 -11.80 -11.69 -18.56
CA GLU A 90 -13.15 -11.96 -19.06
C GLU A 90 -13.47 -11.12 -20.30
N PHE A 91 -13.26 -9.81 -20.22
CA PHE A 91 -13.53 -8.88 -21.33
C PHE A 91 -12.73 -9.22 -22.60
N LEU A 92 -11.49 -9.67 -22.44
CA LEU A 92 -10.62 -10.05 -23.55
C LEU A 92 -10.84 -11.50 -24.02
N GLY A 93 -11.74 -12.26 -23.39
CA GLY A 93 -11.98 -13.67 -23.70
C GLY A 93 -10.76 -14.56 -23.45
N LYS A 94 -9.94 -14.25 -22.44
CA LYS A 94 -8.72 -14.99 -22.08
C LYS A 94 -8.88 -15.74 -20.77
N ASP A 95 -8.19 -16.86 -20.62
CA ASP A 95 -7.97 -17.46 -19.31
C ASP A 95 -7.13 -16.51 -18.45
N LEU A 96 -7.48 -16.37 -17.18
CA LEU A 96 -6.78 -15.51 -16.22
C LEU A 96 -5.27 -15.82 -16.16
N ARG A 97 -4.90 -17.10 -16.28
CA ARG A 97 -3.51 -17.58 -16.22
C ARG A 97 -2.68 -17.18 -17.43
N ASP A 98 -3.31 -16.75 -18.51
CA ASP A 98 -2.66 -16.29 -19.74
C ASP A 98 -2.62 -14.76 -19.84
N LEU A 99 -3.17 -14.04 -18.85
CA LEU A 99 -3.19 -12.59 -18.84
C LEU A 99 -1.87 -12.01 -18.33
N ASN A 100 -1.20 -11.26 -19.20
CA ASN A 100 -0.17 -10.29 -18.85
C ASN A 100 -0.71 -8.89 -19.13
N ALA A 101 -0.63 -8.00 -18.15
CA ALA A 101 -1.20 -6.66 -18.24
C ALA A 101 -0.44 -5.66 -17.38
N ILE A 102 -0.62 -4.38 -17.66
CA ILE A 102 -0.33 -3.30 -16.72
C ILE A 102 -1.67 -2.67 -16.36
N ILE A 103 -1.98 -2.59 -15.07
CA ILE A 103 -3.20 -1.99 -14.56
C ILE A 103 -2.82 -0.74 -13.79
N LEU A 104 -3.54 0.36 -14.06
CA LEU A 104 -3.36 1.64 -13.38
C LEU A 104 -4.60 1.92 -12.53
N HIS A 105 -4.43 1.91 -11.21
CA HIS A 105 -5.46 2.36 -10.28
C HIS A 105 -5.23 3.84 -10.01
N LEU A 106 -6.01 4.72 -10.65
CA LEU A 106 -5.82 6.17 -10.61
C LEU A 106 -7.00 6.83 -9.88
N GLY A 107 -6.86 7.00 -8.56
CA GLY A 107 -7.77 7.77 -7.73
C GLY A 107 -6.99 8.77 -6.86
N ASN A 108 -7.57 9.18 -5.73
CA ASN A 108 -6.87 10.04 -4.77
C ASN A 108 -5.54 9.41 -4.30
N GLY A 109 -5.55 8.10 -4.03
CA GLY A 109 -4.34 7.27 -4.03
C GLY A 109 -4.15 6.65 -5.41
N ALA A 110 -2.93 6.70 -5.94
CA ALA A 110 -2.63 6.19 -7.28
C ALA A 110 -1.54 5.11 -7.23
N SER A 111 -1.74 4.00 -7.93
CA SER A 111 -0.70 2.99 -8.12
C SER A 111 -0.78 2.34 -9.49
N ALA A 112 0.30 1.68 -9.88
CA ALA A 112 0.39 0.82 -11.05
C ALA A 112 0.79 -0.60 -10.64
N CYS A 113 0.27 -1.61 -11.31
CA CYS A 113 0.64 -3.01 -11.08
C CYS A 113 0.92 -3.73 -12.40
N ALA A 114 2.07 -4.40 -12.46
CA ALA A 114 2.41 -5.33 -13.52
C ALA A 114 1.84 -6.71 -13.18
N ILE A 115 0.95 -7.21 -14.03
CA ILE A 115 0.35 -8.54 -13.93
C ILE A 115 1.09 -9.49 -14.86
N LYS A 116 1.49 -10.64 -14.30
CA LYS A 116 2.06 -11.75 -15.06
C LYS A 116 1.27 -13.02 -14.76
N ASN A 117 0.74 -13.65 -15.80
CA ASN A 117 -0.08 -14.87 -15.72
C ASN A 117 -1.21 -14.75 -14.68
N GLY A 118 -1.91 -13.62 -14.69
CA GLY A 118 -3.02 -13.30 -13.77
C GLY A 118 -2.62 -12.97 -12.33
N LYS A 119 -1.31 -12.86 -12.03
CA LYS A 119 -0.78 -12.60 -10.69
C LYS A 119 0.01 -11.29 -10.64
N SER A 120 0.06 -10.65 -9.48
CA SER A 120 0.91 -9.49 -9.25
C SER A 120 2.38 -9.88 -9.39
N PHE A 121 3.07 -9.31 -10.37
CA PHE A 121 4.50 -9.48 -10.57
C PHE A 121 5.30 -8.32 -9.98
N ASP A 122 4.79 -7.10 -10.10
CA ASP A 122 5.35 -5.90 -9.48
C ASP A 122 4.25 -4.84 -9.26
N THR A 123 4.49 -3.90 -8.37
CA THR A 123 3.58 -2.78 -8.08
C THR A 123 4.35 -1.53 -7.68
N SER A 124 3.76 -0.36 -7.90
CA SER A 124 4.43 0.92 -7.67
C SER A 124 4.49 1.30 -6.19
N MET A 125 3.47 0.94 -5.40
CA MET A 125 3.49 1.20 -3.97
C MET A 125 4.44 0.24 -3.24
N GLY A 126 4.97 0.72 -2.12
CA GLY A 126 6.14 0.18 -1.45
C GLY A 126 5.82 -0.64 -0.21
N MET A 127 6.68 -0.46 0.80
CA MET A 127 6.39 -0.84 2.18
C MET A 127 5.16 -0.11 2.72
N SER A 128 4.97 1.14 2.30
CA SER A 128 3.80 1.98 2.58
C SER A 128 3.09 2.39 1.27
N PRO A 129 1.91 3.03 1.35
CA PRO A 129 1.23 3.60 0.19
C PRO A 129 1.85 4.91 -0.35
N LEU A 130 3.04 5.30 0.11
CA LEU A 130 3.68 6.57 -0.26
C LEU A 130 4.43 6.54 -1.62
N PRO A 131 5.36 5.60 -1.87
CA PRO A 131 6.14 5.61 -3.12
C PRO A 131 5.29 5.20 -4.33
N GLY A 132 5.84 5.49 -5.51
CA GLY A 132 5.24 5.22 -6.81
C GLY A 132 4.73 6.50 -7.47
N LEU A 133 3.48 6.45 -7.92
CA LEU A 133 2.87 7.53 -8.71
C LEU A 133 2.64 8.80 -7.87
N VAL A 134 2.61 9.95 -8.55
CA VAL A 134 2.04 11.18 -8.00
C VAL A 134 0.56 10.94 -7.68
N MET A 135 0.10 11.43 -6.54
CA MET A 135 -1.28 11.22 -6.05
C MET A 135 -1.93 12.56 -5.65
N GLY A 136 -3.13 12.53 -5.08
CA GLY A 136 -3.83 13.75 -4.67
C GLY A 136 -3.04 14.60 -3.68
N THR A 137 -2.61 14.00 -2.57
CA THR A 137 -1.86 14.70 -1.49
C THR A 137 -0.50 14.05 -1.17
N ARG A 138 -0.24 12.87 -1.74
CA ARG A 138 1.00 12.11 -1.54
C ARG A 138 2.02 12.43 -2.61
N SER A 139 3.30 12.50 -2.22
CA SER A 139 4.40 12.83 -3.13
C SER A 139 4.56 11.82 -4.27
N GLY A 140 4.36 10.53 -3.98
CA GLY A 140 4.92 9.48 -4.82
C GLY A 140 6.44 9.39 -4.64
N ASP A 141 7.13 8.92 -5.67
CA ASP A 141 8.59 8.79 -5.68
C ASP A 141 9.30 10.15 -5.54
N ILE A 142 10.23 10.21 -4.59
CA ILE A 142 11.19 11.30 -4.39
C ILE A 142 12.55 10.71 -4.04
N ASP A 143 13.61 11.50 -4.17
CA ASP A 143 14.94 11.12 -3.68
C ASP A 143 14.92 10.99 -2.14
N PRO A 144 15.28 9.81 -1.56
CA PRO A 144 15.37 9.65 -0.10
C PRO A 144 16.28 10.68 0.59
N ALA A 145 17.27 11.24 -0.11
CA ALA A 145 18.15 12.29 0.42
C ALA A 145 17.39 13.57 0.80
N ILE A 146 16.23 13.83 0.19
CA ILE A 146 15.40 15.00 0.49
C ILE A 146 14.93 15.00 1.94
N ILE A 147 14.62 13.83 2.51
CA ILE A 147 14.19 13.71 3.92
C ILE A 147 15.28 14.25 4.85
N PHE A 148 16.53 13.83 4.63
CA PHE A 148 17.66 14.30 5.44
C PHE A 148 17.99 15.78 5.18
N TYR A 149 17.88 16.21 3.92
CA TYR A 149 18.10 17.61 3.55
C TYR A 149 17.10 18.55 4.24
N LEU A 150 15.79 18.24 4.20
CA LEU A 150 14.76 19.03 4.87
C LEU A 150 14.93 19.03 6.39
N HIS A 151 15.31 17.90 6.98
CA HIS A 151 15.60 17.84 8.40
C HIS A 151 16.77 18.75 8.81
N ASN A 152 17.86 18.72 8.04
CA ASN A 152 19.08 19.45 8.38
C ASN A 152 19.01 20.94 8.02
N GLU A 153 18.47 21.27 6.84
CA GLU A 153 18.51 22.65 6.30
C GLU A 153 17.24 23.45 6.59
N ALA A 154 16.09 22.77 6.71
CA ALA A 154 14.81 23.41 7.03
C ALA A 154 14.36 23.13 8.48
N GLU A 155 15.20 22.46 9.28
CA GLU A 155 14.94 22.12 10.68
C GLU A 155 13.60 21.40 10.92
N MET A 156 13.07 20.72 9.89
CA MET A 156 11.78 20.03 9.97
C MET A 156 11.90 18.75 10.82
N GLY A 157 10.96 18.54 11.73
CA GLY A 157 10.83 17.27 12.45
C GLY A 157 10.40 16.12 11.55
N PHE A 158 10.70 14.88 11.92
CA PHE A 158 10.30 13.69 11.12
C PHE A 158 8.78 13.59 10.94
N ASP A 159 7.99 13.94 11.95
CA ASP A 159 6.53 13.97 11.86
C ASP A 159 6.03 15.05 10.89
N GLU A 160 6.72 16.19 10.81
CA GLU A 160 6.40 17.26 9.86
C GLU A 160 6.74 16.86 8.43
N ILE A 161 7.85 16.13 8.24
CA ILE A 161 8.22 15.58 6.93
C ILE A 161 7.23 14.47 6.52
N ASP A 162 6.82 13.59 7.44
CA ASP A 162 5.79 12.58 7.15
C ASP A 162 4.46 13.23 6.72
N LEU A 163 4.03 14.27 7.44
CA LEU A 163 2.84 15.05 7.09
C LEU A 163 3.00 15.74 5.73
N LEU A 164 4.16 16.32 5.45
CA LEU A 164 4.48 16.94 4.17
C LEU A 164 4.29 15.93 3.03
N LEU A 165 4.91 14.76 3.15
CA LEU A 165 4.93 13.74 2.10
C LEU A 165 3.58 13.05 1.89
N ASN A 166 2.77 12.89 2.95
CA ASN A 166 1.48 12.20 2.86
C ASN A 166 0.27 13.12 2.59
N SER A 167 0.32 14.38 3.03
CA SER A 167 -0.87 15.24 3.09
C SER A 167 -0.70 16.61 2.43
N GLN A 168 0.53 17.08 2.20
CA GLN A 168 0.81 18.42 1.66
C GLN A 168 1.60 18.38 0.35
N SER A 169 1.75 17.20 -0.25
CA SER A 169 2.47 16.96 -1.50
C SER A 169 1.50 16.59 -2.62
N GLY A 170 1.97 15.90 -3.67
CA GLY A 170 1.14 15.45 -4.77
C GLY A 170 0.57 16.61 -5.59
N LEU A 171 -0.58 16.39 -6.21
CA LEU A 171 -1.30 17.43 -6.96
C LEU A 171 -1.62 18.64 -6.07
N GLN A 172 -1.98 18.41 -4.80
CA GLN A 172 -2.27 19.46 -3.83
C GLN A 172 -1.06 20.38 -3.63
N GLY A 173 0.12 19.80 -3.42
CA GLY A 173 1.36 20.57 -3.25
C GLY A 173 1.82 21.28 -4.52
N LEU A 174 1.57 20.69 -5.70
CA LEU A 174 2.01 21.25 -6.98
C LEU A 174 1.07 22.31 -7.55
N THR A 175 -0.23 22.17 -7.33
CA THR A 175 -1.26 22.94 -8.05
C THR A 175 -2.25 23.65 -7.12
N GLY A 176 -2.20 23.38 -5.80
CA GLY A 176 -3.16 23.90 -4.84
C GLY A 176 -4.49 23.11 -4.78
N SER A 177 -4.65 22.06 -5.60
CA SER A 177 -5.81 21.16 -5.59
C SER A 177 -5.35 19.70 -5.57
N GLY A 178 -5.91 18.89 -4.66
CA GLY A 178 -5.72 17.43 -4.64
C GLY A 178 -6.64 16.65 -5.59
N ASP A 179 -7.51 17.37 -6.31
CA ASP A 179 -8.41 16.82 -7.32
C ASP A 179 -7.90 17.15 -8.74
N LEU A 180 -8.14 16.23 -9.68
CA LEU A 180 -7.75 16.33 -11.09
C LEU A 180 -8.77 17.11 -11.92
#